data_AF-A0AAN0JRR2-F1
#
_entry.id   AF-A0AAN0JRR2-F1
#
_cell.length_a   1.000
_cell.length_b   1.000
_cell.length_c   1.000
_cell.angle_alpha   90.00
_cell.angle_beta   90.00
_cell.angle_gamma   90.00
#
_symmetry.space_group_name_H-M   'P 1'
#
loop_
_entity.id
_entity.type
_entity.pdbx_description
1 polymer ?
#
loop_
_entity_poly.entity_id
_entity_poly.type
_entity_poly.pdbx_seq_one_letter_code
_entity_poly.pdbx_strand_id
1 'polypeptide(L)'
;MAAFEKRMKELASSSVFEYQREFLKRVLQLEPGASAILSNGRLIGPLGPKESFIFDDLEALYNFEISSHVQTISNAIDSVDLILPDPDSDTTEYRSDLVMRLASLLRSQTKARRLELDSFKKEHSVLSVPPLSSGPVIHILLILDPLSPSSQKLSPLLGNLKDLLPLNITVLFNPLTKLSALPLKE
;
A
#
# COMPACT_ATOMS: atom_id res chain seq x y z
N MET A 1 -20.38 33.60 7.54
CA MET A 1 -19.66 33.93 8.80
C MET A 1 -20.42 33.44 10.03
N ALA A 2 -21.60 33.97 10.38
CA ALA A 2 -22.31 33.61 11.63
C ALA A 2 -22.72 32.13 11.78
N ALA A 3 -23.16 31.47 10.69
CA ALA A 3 -23.52 30.04 10.72
C ALA A 3 -22.32 29.12 10.95
N PHE A 4 -21.15 29.51 10.44
CA PHE A 4 -19.89 28.79 10.62
C PHE A 4 -19.38 28.92 12.05
N GLU A 5 -19.40 30.13 12.62
CA GLU A 5 -19.02 30.36 14.03
C GLU A 5 -19.92 29.61 15.01
N LYS A 6 -21.23 29.50 14.72
CA LYS A 6 -22.17 28.72 15.53
C LYS A 6 -21.84 27.23 15.49
N ARG A 7 -21.66 26.65 14.29
CA ARG A 7 -21.24 25.25 14.11
C ARG A 7 -19.87 24.97 14.76
N MET A 8 -18.92 25.90 14.65
CA MET A 8 -17.61 25.79 15.30
C MET A 8 -17.73 25.76 16.82
N LYS A 9 -18.62 26.56 17.43
CA LYS A 9 -18.87 26.54 18.87
C LYS A 9 -19.57 25.25 19.33
N GLU A 10 -20.49 24.72 18.54
CA GLU A 10 -21.16 23.44 18.80
C GLU A 10 -20.21 22.23 18.66
N LEU A 11 -19.26 22.28 17.73
CA LEU A 11 -18.22 21.27 17.60
C LEU A 11 -17.13 21.44 18.67
N ALA A 12 -16.81 22.69 19.10
CA ALA A 12 -15.76 23.01 20.07
C ALA A 12 -16.03 22.41 21.46
N SER A 13 -17.29 22.17 21.80
CA SER A 13 -17.70 21.50 23.03
C SER A 13 -17.60 19.96 22.95
N SER A 14 -17.27 19.41 21.77
CA SER A 14 -17.09 17.96 21.58
C SER A 14 -15.62 17.56 21.74
N SER A 15 -15.38 16.39 22.33
CA SER A 15 -14.03 15.81 22.49
C SER A 15 -13.30 15.53 21.17
N VAL A 16 -13.99 15.64 20.02
CA VAL A 16 -13.46 15.40 18.68
C VAL A 16 -12.27 16.31 18.37
N PHE A 17 -12.32 17.59 18.76
CA PHE A 17 -11.21 18.51 18.48
C PHE A 17 -9.97 18.24 19.32
N GLU A 18 -10.12 17.69 20.53
CA GLU A 18 -8.97 17.30 21.35
C GLU A 18 -8.23 16.14 20.67
N TYR A 19 -8.96 15.12 20.21
CA TYR A 19 -8.39 14.01 19.44
C TYR A 19 -7.72 14.47 18.15
N GLN A 20 -8.38 15.35 17.39
CA GLN A 20 -7.81 15.90 16.16
C GLN A 20 -6.54 16.71 16.44
N ARG A 21 -6.52 17.53 17.50
CA ARG A 21 -5.33 18.30 17.88
C ARG A 21 -4.16 17.39 18.27
N GLU A 22 -4.41 16.36 19.06
CA GLU A 22 -3.39 15.37 19.42
C GLU A 22 -2.90 14.59 18.18
N PHE A 23 -3.79 14.26 17.25
CA PHE A 23 -3.42 13.62 15.99
C PHE A 23 -2.52 14.53 15.13
N LEU A 24 -2.90 15.80 14.94
CA LEU A 24 -2.10 16.76 14.19
C LEU A 24 -0.70 16.94 14.80
N LYS A 25 -0.61 16.98 16.13
CA LYS A 25 0.66 17.14 16.86
C LYS A 25 1.52 15.88 16.85
N ARG A 26 0.95 14.71 17.13
CA ARG A 26 1.71 13.46 17.29
C ARG A 26 1.98 12.75 15.97
N VAL A 27 1.00 12.72 15.07
CA VAL A 27 1.07 11.96 13.81
C VAL A 27 1.59 12.83 12.68
N LEU A 28 0.99 14.01 12.47
CA LEU A 28 1.42 14.92 11.40
C LEU A 28 2.59 15.83 11.80
N GLN A 29 2.95 15.86 13.09
CA GLN A 29 4.07 16.65 13.62
C GLN A 29 3.95 18.15 13.30
N LEU A 30 2.72 18.67 13.31
CA LEU A 30 2.43 20.08 13.05
C LEU A 30 2.35 20.86 14.36
N GLU A 31 3.09 21.98 14.42
CA GLU A 31 3.03 22.90 15.54
C GLU A 31 1.79 23.82 15.46
N PRO A 32 1.27 24.31 16.60
CA PRO A 32 0.15 25.25 16.60
C PRO A 32 0.46 26.50 15.79
N GLY A 33 -0.40 26.82 14.82
CA GLY A 33 -0.22 27.96 13.91
C GLY A 33 0.62 27.67 12.67
N ALA A 34 1.11 26.45 12.49
CA ALA A 34 1.70 26.01 11.24
C ALA A 34 0.63 25.79 10.15
N SER A 35 0.93 26.22 8.92
CA SER A 35 0.11 25.97 7.75
C SER A 35 0.66 24.78 6.98
N ALA A 36 -0.18 23.85 6.54
CA ALA A 36 0.23 22.72 5.71
C ALA A 36 -0.92 22.31 4.79
N ILE A 37 -0.60 21.64 3.70
CA ILE A 37 -1.55 21.16 2.70
C ILE A 37 -1.55 19.64 2.72
N LEU A 38 -2.74 19.06 2.76
CA LEU A 38 -2.93 17.62 2.71
C LEU A 38 -3.65 17.27 1.40
N SER A 39 -3.01 16.45 0.55
CA SER A 39 -3.59 15.98 -0.72
C SER A 39 -3.41 14.47 -0.86
N ASN A 40 -4.50 13.71 -0.91
CA ASN A 40 -4.50 12.25 -1.06
C ASN A 40 -3.51 11.51 -0.12
N GLY A 41 -3.43 11.97 1.14
CA GLY A 41 -2.49 11.45 2.15
C GLY A 41 -1.06 12.01 2.08
N ARG A 42 -0.75 12.89 1.13
CA ARG A 42 0.50 13.66 1.08
C ARG A 42 0.39 14.90 1.94
N LEU A 43 1.23 14.99 2.97
CA LEU A 43 1.43 16.23 3.71
C LEU A 43 2.52 17.07 3.03
N ILE A 44 2.21 18.33 2.70
CA ILE A 44 3.13 19.34 2.20
C ILE A 44 3.18 20.46 3.24
N GLY A 45 4.34 20.64 3.85
CA GLY A 45 4.56 21.61 4.90
C GLY A 45 5.35 21.02 6.08
N PRO A 46 5.45 21.74 7.20
CA PRO A 46 4.81 23.04 7.45
C PRO A 46 5.38 24.15 6.55
N LEU A 47 4.49 24.96 5.98
CA LEU A 47 4.84 26.11 5.16
C LEU A 47 5.49 27.18 6.04
N GLY A 48 6.56 27.78 5.54
CA GLY A 48 7.23 28.87 6.23
C GLY A 48 6.34 30.12 6.34
N PRO A 49 6.61 31.04 7.28
CA PRO A 49 5.80 32.25 7.48
C PRO A 49 5.81 33.21 6.28
N LYS A 50 6.74 33.04 5.34
CA LYS A 50 6.85 33.81 4.08
C LYS A 50 6.58 32.95 2.84
N GLU A 51 6.31 31.67 3.02
CA GLU A 51 6.02 30.75 1.94
C GLU A 51 4.52 30.82 1.65
N SER A 52 4.16 31.48 0.55
CA SER A 52 2.78 31.51 0.08
C SER A 52 2.57 30.37 -0.90
N PHE A 53 1.59 29.53 -0.62
CA PHE A 53 1.10 28.55 -1.57
C PHE A 53 0.00 29.19 -2.42
N ILE A 54 0.26 29.40 -3.71
CA ILE A 54 -0.66 30.10 -4.61
C ILE A 54 -1.49 29.11 -5.44
N PHE A 55 -2.43 29.64 -6.23
CA PHE A 55 -3.29 28.81 -7.08
C PHE A 55 -2.48 27.97 -8.09
N ASP A 56 -1.44 28.55 -8.68
CA ASP A 56 -0.58 27.84 -9.64
C ASP A 56 0.13 26.64 -8.99
N ASP A 57 0.49 26.73 -7.71
CA ASP A 57 1.05 25.61 -6.94
C ASP A 57 0.00 24.51 -6.68
N LEU A 58 -1.27 24.89 -6.47
CA LEU A 58 -2.38 23.93 -6.34
C LEU A 58 -2.62 23.20 -7.66
N GLU A 59 -2.57 23.91 -8.78
CA GLU A 59 -2.72 23.30 -10.11
C GLU A 59 -1.55 22.35 -10.41
N ALA A 60 -0.32 22.75 -10.10
CA ALA A 60 0.86 21.88 -10.23
C ALA A 60 0.73 20.63 -9.35
N LEU A 61 0.30 20.78 -8.09
CA LEU A 61 0.06 19.67 -7.18
C LEU A 61 -1.02 18.73 -7.71
N TYR A 62 -2.12 19.28 -8.22
CA TYR A 62 -3.21 18.50 -8.81
C TYR A 62 -2.72 17.67 -10.00
N ASN A 63 -2.04 18.30 -10.97
CA ASN A 63 -1.50 17.62 -12.15
C ASN A 63 -0.47 16.55 -11.78
N PHE A 64 0.36 16.81 -10.77
CA PHE A 64 1.29 15.82 -10.24
C PHE A 64 0.56 14.62 -9.61
N GLU A 65 -0.45 14.85 -8.78
CA GLU A 65 -1.21 13.77 -8.14
C GLU A 65 -1.99 12.92 -9.15
N ILE A 66 -2.59 13.56 -10.15
CA ILE A 66 -3.28 12.89 -11.26
C ILE A 66 -2.33 11.95 -12.01
N SER A 67 -1.18 12.49 -12.45
CA SER A 67 -0.20 11.74 -13.25
C SER A 67 0.55 10.67 -12.44
N SER A 68 0.78 10.88 -11.15
CA SER A 68 1.64 10.01 -10.34
C SER A 68 0.93 8.78 -9.78
N HIS A 69 -0.31 8.91 -9.27
CA HIS A 69 -0.98 7.81 -8.57
C HIS A 69 -2.43 7.62 -9.03
N VAL A 70 -3.19 8.71 -9.16
CA VAL A 70 -4.64 8.64 -9.37
C VAL A 70 -4.96 7.94 -10.69
N GLN A 71 -4.26 8.25 -11.78
CA GLN A 71 -4.53 7.62 -13.08
C GLN A 71 -4.19 6.12 -13.06
N THR A 72 -3.02 5.75 -12.50
CA THR A 72 -2.60 4.35 -12.41
C THR A 72 -3.55 3.53 -11.55
N ILE A 73 -3.98 4.08 -10.40
CA ILE A 73 -4.93 3.41 -9.49
C ILE A 73 -6.29 3.30 -10.14
N SER A 74 -6.78 4.34 -10.81
CA SER A 74 -8.06 4.31 -11.53
C SER A 74 -8.05 3.23 -12.61
N ASN A 75 -7.00 3.17 -13.43
CA ASN A 75 -6.83 2.14 -14.45
C ASN A 75 -6.75 0.73 -13.83
N ALA A 76 -6.07 0.58 -12.70
CA ALA A 76 -5.98 -0.69 -12.00
C ALA A 76 -7.33 -1.14 -11.44
N ILE A 77 -8.12 -0.22 -10.88
CA ILE A 77 -9.50 -0.48 -10.42
C ILE A 77 -10.37 -0.91 -11.60
N ASP A 78 -10.23 -0.29 -12.76
CA ASP A 78 -10.99 -0.67 -13.98
C ASP A 78 -10.57 -2.03 -14.55
N SER A 79 -9.30 -2.41 -14.35
CA SER A 79 -8.76 -3.70 -14.84
C SER A 79 -9.15 -4.89 -13.97
N VAL A 80 -9.49 -4.64 -12.71
CA VAL A 80 -10.00 -5.67 -11.81
C VAL A 80 -11.51 -5.57 -11.89
N ASP A 81 -12.19 -6.67 -12.25
CA ASP A 81 -13.65 -6.77 -12.15
C ASP A 81 -14.07 -6.78 -10.66
N LEU A 82 -13.82 -5.66 -9.97
CA LEU A 82 -14.34 -5.41 -8.65
C LEU A 82 -15.84 -5.24 -8.81
N ILE A 83 -16.60 -6.04 -8.06
CA ILE A 83 -18.03 -5.81 -7.88
C ILE A 83 -18.15 -4.51 -7.07
N LEU A 84 -18.10 -3.39 -7.77
CA LEU A 84 -18.42 -2.08 -7.20
C LEU A 84 -19.95 -2.01 -7.08
N PRO A 85 -20.49 -1.41 -6.00
CA PRO A 85 -21.92 -1.13 -5.90
C PRO A 85 -22.42 -0.36 -7.15
N ASP A 86 -23.67 -0.59 -7.55
CA ASP A 86 -24.33 -0.09 -8.77
C ASP A 86 -24.11 1.41 -9.05
N PRO A 87 -23.91 1.85 -10.32
CA PRO A 87 -23.38 3.16 -10.74
C PRO A 87 -24.35 4.35 -10.59
N ASP A 88 -25.02 4.48 -9.45
CA ASP A 88 -25.70 5.72 -9.06
C ASP A 88 -24.69 6.76 -8.53
N SER A 89 -25.11 8.01 -8.31
CA SER A 89 -24.24 9.13 -7.87
C SER A 89 -23.29 8.81 -6.71
N ASP A 90 -23.69 7.89 -5.82
CA ASP A 90 -22.91 7.42 -4.67
C ASP A 90 -21.65 6.63 -5.09
N THR A 91 -21.60 6.12 -6.32
CA THR A 91 -20.42 5.41 -6.86
C THR A 91 -19.29 6.33 -7.27
N THR A 92 -19.59 7.57 -7.65
CA THR A 92 -18.55 8.55 -7.96
C THR A 92 -17.83 8.96 -6.68
N GLU A 93 -18.59 9.17 -5.60
CA GLU A 93 -18.02 9.43 -4.27
C GLU A 93 -17.25 8.23 -3.74
N TYR A 94 -17.85 7.03 -3.77
CA TYR A 94 -17.19 5.80 -3.31
C TYR A 94 -15.89 5.52 -4.08
N ARG A 95 -15.91 5.66 -5.40
CA ARG A 95 -14.73 5.48 -6.24
C ARG A 95 -13.65 6.52 -5.93
N SER A 96 -14.02 7.78 -5.76
CA SER A 96 -13.09 8.84 -5.37
C SER A 96 -12.44 8.57 -4.00
N ASP A 97 -13.25 8.18 -3.02
CA ASP A 97 -12.80 7.81 -1.68
C ASP A 97 -11.84 6.61 -1.73
N LEU A 98 -12.17 5.59 -2.52
CA LEU A 98 -11.35 4.41 -2.71
C LEU A 98 -10.01 4.76 -3.36
N VAL A 99 -10.02 5.60 -4.40
CA VAL A 99 -8.80 6.11 -5.04
C VAL A 99 -7.94 6.89 -4.05
N MET A 100 -8.52 7.79 -3.25
CA MET A 100 -7.81 8.55 -2.22
C MET A 100 -7.18 7.62 -1.17
N ARG A 101 -7.92 6.63 -0.68
CA ARG A 101 -7.44 5.66 0.32
C ARG A 101 -6.32 4.78 -0.23
N LEU A 102 -6.45 4.31 -1.48
CA LEU A 102 -5.39 3.53 -2.13
C LEU A 102 -4.16 4.39 -2.42
N ALA A 103 -4.33 5.63 -2.88
CA ALA A 103 -3.21 6.53 -3.15
C ALA A 103 -2.43 6.87 -1.88
N SER A 104 -3.13 7.11 -0.77
CA SER A 104 -2.51 7.34 0.54
C SER A 104 -1.81 6.09 1.09
N LEU A 105 -2.43 4.90 0.95
CA LEU A 105 -1.84 3.64 1.38
C LEU A 105 -0.58 3.28 0.57
N LEU A 106 -0.64 3.36 -0.76
CA LEU A 106 0.51 3.04 -1.61
C LEU A 106 1.69 3.97 -1.37
N ARG A 107 1.41 5.22 -0.97
CA ARG A 107 2.43 6.20 -0.61
C ARG A 107 3.08 5.94 0.75
N SER A 108 2.33 5.38 1.71
CA SER A 108 2.89 5.05 3.02
C SER A 108 3.78 3.82 2.99
N GLN A 109 3.70 3.00 1.94
CA GLN A 109 4.58 1.86 1.74
C GLN A 109 6.02 2.33 1.43
N THR A 110 7.00 1.63 2.01
CA THR A 110 8.41 1.87 1.71
C THR A 110 8.70 1.66 0.22
N LYS A 111 9.73 2.34 -0.31
CA LYS A 111 10.16 2.31 -1.72
C LYS A 111 10.62 0.94 -2.25
N ALA A 112 10.31 -0.17 -1.58
CA ALA A 112 10.48 -1.50 -2.13
C ALA A 112 9.56 -1.63 -3.34
N ARG A 113 10.12 -1.43 -4.54
CA ARG A 113 9.40 -1.63 -5.79
C ARG A 113 8.93 -3.09 -5.84
N ARG A 114 7.62 -3.30 -5.92
CA ARG A 114 7.07 -4.61 -6.20
C ARG A 114 7.55 -5.03 -7.59
N LEU A 115 8.25 -6.17 -7.65
CA LEU A 115 8.65 -6.79 -8.89
C LEU A 115 7.56 -7.79 -9.28
N GLU A 116 6.92 -7.55 -10.42
CA GLU A 116 6.02 -8.52 -11.03
C GLU A 116 6.85 -9.52 -11.83
N LEU A 117 6.63 -10.80 -11.55
CA LEU A 117 7.43 -11.92 -12.01
C LEU A 117 6.52 -12.89 -12.74
N ASP A 118 6.01 -12.46 -13.89
CA ASP A 118 4.95 -13.19 -14.62
C ASP A 118 5.47 -14.08 -15.76
N SER A 119 6.70 -13.85 -16.22
CA SER A 119 7.22 -14.47 -17.45
C SER A 119 7.93 -15.83 -17.28
N PHE A 120 7.70 -16.55 -16.18
CA PHE A 120 8.37 -17.84 -15.93
C PHE A 120 7.56 -19.00 -16.50
N LYS A 121 8.23 -19.95 -17.15
CA LYS A 121 7.62 -21.24 -17.53
C LYS A 121 7.36 -22.06 -16.28
N LYS A 122 6.09 -22.38 -16.00
CA LYS A 122 5.69 -23.01 -14.73
C LYS A 122 5.43 -24.52 -14.80
N GLU A 123 5.52 -25.12 -15.98
CA GLU A 123 5.03 -26.49 -16.27
C GLU A 123 5.66 -27.57 -15.37
N HIS A 124 6.98 -27.52 -15.14
CA HIS A 124 7.71 -28.58 -14.44
C HIS A 124 8.68 -28.08 -13.36
N SER A 125 8.79 -26.76 -13.18
CA SER A 125 9.77 -26.14 -12.25
C SER A 125 9.12 -25.43 -11.08
N VAL A 126 7.83 -25.70 -10.83
CA VAL A 126 7.04 -24.94 -9.84
C VAL A 126 6.32 -25.84 -8.88
N LEU A 127 6.47 -25.53 -7.59
CA LEU A 127 5.65 -26.07 -6.52
C LEU A 127 4.71 -24.98 -6.02
N SER A 128 3.40 -25.24 -6.08
CA SER A 128 2.39 -24.34 -5.54
C SER A 128 1.75 -24.98 -4.30
N VAL A 129 1.75 -24.25 -3.20
CA VAL A 129 1.15 -24.65 -1.94
C VAL A 129 0.00 -23.68 -1.64
N PRO A 130 -1.26 -24.13 -1.79
CA PRO A 130 -2.41 -23.26 -1.59
C PRO A 130 -2.62 -22.92 -0.11
N PRO A 131 -3.34 -21.82 0.18
CA PRO A 131 -3.69 -21.42 1.54
C PRO A 131 -4.67 -22.39 2.19
N LEU A 132 -4.58 -22.53 3.51
CA LEU A 132 -5.45 -23.40 4.30
C LEU A 132 -6.84 -22.80 4.56
N SER A 133 -6.95 -21.47 4.57
CA SER A 133 -8.19 -20.74 4.85
C SER A 133 -8.61 -19.86 3.68
N SER A 134 -9.92 -19.65 3.55
CA SER A 134 -10.47 -18.61 2.69
C SER A 134 -10.29 -17.22 3.33
N GLY A 135 -10.09 -16.18 2.52
CA GLY A 135 -9.93 -14.80 2.99
C GLY A 135 -8.65 -14.13 2.47
N PRO A 136 -8.16 -13.08 3.15
CA PRO A 136 -6.92 -12.40 2.76
C PRO A 136 -5.73 -13.34 2.94
N VAL A 137 -4.88 -13.41 1.91
CA VAL A 137 -3.77 -14.35 1.81
C VAL A 137 -2.45 -13.61 1.64
N ILE A 138 -1.41 -14.10 2.28
CA ILE A 138 -0.05 -13.62 2.07
C ILE A 138 0.58 -14.45 0.97
N HIS A 139 0.92 -13.80 -0.14
CA HIS A 139 1.60 -14.45 -1.26
C HIS A 139 3.11 -14.44 -1.05
N ILE A 140 3.71 -15.63 -1.04
CA ILE A 140 5.16 -15.80 -0.97
C ILE A 140 5.62 -16.41 -2.30
N LEU A 141 6.47 -15.70 -3.03
CA LEU A 141 7.15 -16.20 -4.22
C LEU A 141 8.62 -16.42 -3.90
N LEU A 142 9.09 -17.65 -4.08
CA LEU A 142 10.48 -18.04 -3.81
C LEU A 142 11.12 -18.51 -5.11
N ILE A 143 12.32 -18.00 -5.41
CA ILE A 143 13.18 -18.55 -6.46
C ILE A 143 14.37 -19.17 -5.75
N LEU A 144 14.50 -20.48 -5.84
CA LEU A 144 15.53 -21.20 -5.08
C LEU A 144 16.17 -22.33 -5.87
N ASP A 145 17.45 -22.55 -5.61
CA ASP A 145 18.12 -23.79 -5.99
C ASP A 145 17.82 -24.83 -4.92
N PRO A 146 17.15 -25.96 -5.24
CA PRO A 146 16.81 -26.98 -4.25
C PRO A 146 18.03 -27.58 -3.54
N LEU A 147 19.22 -27.50 -4.15
CA LEU A 147 20.46 -28.05 -3.61
C LEU A 147 21.27 -27.04 -2.79
N SER A 148 20.76 -25.82 -2.60
CA SER A 148 21.43 -24.82 -1.76
C SER A 148 21.20 -25.08 -0.25
N PRO A 149 22.23 -24.89 0.61
CA PRO A 149 22.06 -24.99 2.07
C PRO A 149 20.98 -24.04 2.63
N SER A 150 20.81 -22.87 2.00
CA SER A 150 19.78 -21.90 2.39
C SER A 150 18.37 -22.43 2.13
N SER A 151 18.17 -23.13 1.01
CA SER A 151 16.87 -23.75 0.66
C SER A 151 16.44 -24.81 1.67
N GLN A 152 17.40 -25.61 2.16
CA GLN A 152 17.12 -26.63 3.18
C GLN A 152 16.59 -26.02 4.48
N LYS A 153 17.12 -24.87 4.89
CA LYS A 153 16.65 -24.15 6.10
C LYS A 153 15.28 -23.51 5.90
N LEU A 154 14.97 -23.06 4.68
CA LEU A 154 13.69 -22.43 4.37
C LEU A 154 12.53 -23.43 4.35
N SER A 155 12.74 -24.67 3.92
CA SER A 155 11.68 -25.68 3.84
C SER A 155 10.92 -25.91 5.16
N PRO A 156 11.58 -26.24 6.30
CA PRO A 156 10.89 -26.42 7.58
C PRO A 156 10.30 -25.12 8.12
N LEU A 157 10.93 -23.97 7.87
CA LEU A 157 10.40 -22.67 8.28
C LEU A 157 9.05 -22.39 7.59
N LEU A 158 8.97 -22.59 6.28
CA LEU A 158 7.75 -22.38 5.51
C LEU A 158 6.65 -23.38 5.89
N GLY A 159 7.03 -24.62 6.21
CA GLY A 159 6.11 -25.62 6.77
C GLY A 159 5.44 -25.11 8.05
N ASN A 160 6.25 -24.67 9.03
CA ASN A 160 5.73 -24.16 10.30
C ASN A 160 4.90 -22.88 10.14
N LEU A 161 5.32 -21.97 9.24
CA LEU A 161 4.59 -20.71 9.00
C LEU A 161 3.23 -20.95 8.33
N LYS A 162 3.11 -21.99 7.51
CA LYS A 162 1.85 -22.34 6.84
C LYS A 162 0.76 -22.72 7.84
N ASP A 163 1.13 -23.37 8.95
CA ASP A 163 0.17 -23.78 9.97
C ASP A 163 -0.35 -22.59 10.81
N LEU A 164 0.37 -21.46 10.78
CA LEU A 164 0.06 -20.27 11.57
C LEU A 164 -0.60 -19.14 10.77
N LEU A 165 -0.34 -19.06 9.47
CA LEU A 165 -0.72 -17.92 8.62
C LEU A 165 -1.41 -18.40 7.33
N PRO A 166 -2.33 -17.59 6.76
CA PRO A 166 -2.97 -17.88 5.48
C PRO A 166 -1.98 -17.61 4.33
N LEU A 167 -1.05 -18.54 4.10
CA LEU A 167 0.01 -18.40 3.10
C LEU A 167 -0.35 -19.09 1.78
N ASN A 168 -0.11 -18.41 0.66
CA ASN A 168 -0.04 -19.02 -0.67
C ASN A 168 1.42 -18.98 -1.14
N ILE A 169 2.06 -20.14 -1.20
CA ILE A 169 3.49 -20.24 -1.45
C ILE A 169 3.71 -20.79 -2.86
N THR A 170 4.38 -20.01 -3.70
CA THR A 170 4.87 -20.44 -5.01
C THR A 170 6.39 -20.56 -4.95
N VAL A 171 6.92 -21.75 -5.20
CA VAL A 171 8.35 -22.01 -5.29
C VAL A 171 8.72 -22.27 -6.74
N LEU A 172 9.59 -21.43 -7.30
CA LEU A 172 10.24 -21.60 -8.59
C LEU A 172 11.62 -22.23 -8.36
N PHE A 173 11.82 -23.44 -8.86
CA PHE A 173 13.11 -24.12 -8.77
C PHE A 173 14.03 -23.63 -9.90
N ASN A 174 15.16 -23.05 -9.50
CA ASN A 174 16.22 -22.61 -10.41
C ASN A 174 17.55 -23.28 -10.02
N PRO A 175 17.71 -24.58 -10.34
CA PRO A 175 18.90 -25.34 -9.96
C PRO A 175 20.13 -24.93 -10.78
N LEU A 176 21.31 -25.04 -10.18
CA LEU A 176 22.56 -24.94 -10.92
C LEU A 176 22.75 -26.16 -11.84
N THR A 177 23.14 -25.93 -13.08
CA THR A 177 23.33 -27.00 -14.09
C THR A 177 24.65 -27.76 -13.92
N LYS A 178 25.64 -27.15 -13.26
CA LYS A 178 26.96 -27.75 -13.03
C LYS A 178 27.30 -27.63 -11.55
N LEU A 179 27.54 -28.77 -10.93
CA LEU A 179 27.99 -28.87 -9.55
C LEU A 179 29.43 -29.36 -9.56
N SER A 180 30.34 -28.60 -8.96
CA SER A 180 31.77 -28.93 -8.88
C SER A 180 32.08 -29.94 -7.76
N ALA A 181 31.17 -30.08 -6.79
CA ALA A 181 31.27 -31.00 -5.67
C ALA A 181 29.86 -31.46 -5.26
N LEU A 182 29.79 -32.46 -4.37
CA LEU A 182 28.55 -32.83 -3.72
C LEU A 182 27.96 -31.59 -3.00
N PRO A 183 26.75 -31.14 -3.33
CA PRO A 183 26.23 -29.83 -2.92
C PRO A 183 25.82 -29.77 -1.45
N LEU A 184 25.49 -30.92 -0.85
CA LEU A 184 25.03 -31.06 0.53
C LEU A 184 25.98 -32.02 1.22
N LYS A 185 26.76 -31.51 2.19
CA LYS A 185 27.79 -32.30 2.88
C LYS A 185 27.51 -32.53 4.36
N GLU A 186 26.42 -31.98 4.88
CA GLU A 186 25.98 -32.11 6.27
C GLU A 186 24.45 -32.17 6.32
#